data_AF-A0A5A7ZKQ8-F1
#
_entry.id   AF-A0A5A7ZKQ8-F1
#
_cell.length_a   1.000
_cell.length_b   1.000
_cell.length_c   1.000
_cell.angle_alpha   90.00
_cell.angle_beta   90.00
_cell.angle_gamma   90.00
#
_symmetry.space_group_name_H-M   'P 1'
#
loop_
_entity.id
_entity.type
_entity.pdbx_description
1 polymer ?
#
loop_
_entity_poly.entity_id
_entity_poly.type
_entity_poly.pdbx_seq_one_letter_code
_entity_poly.pdbx_strand_id
1 'polypeptide(L)'
;MDISALANGNYASVKGTWQDASGNQLVFDEKGLVSSGYELYGASLTDYGTAAGGVYGGESGGFLIEFLPKGVKVADKENFTDNSDAGQDRIWTGVGLNSFDEQGSFYYRVD
;
A
#
# COMPACT_ATOMS: atom_id res chain seq x y z
N MET A 1 5.02 -9.44 -5.63
CA MET A 1 5.46 -8.60 -4.49
C MET A 1 6.07 -9.48 -3.41
N ASP A 2 7.17 -9.04 -2.77
CA ASP A 2 7.84 -9.77 -1.68
C ASP A 2 7.71 -8.98 -0.37
N ILE A 3 6.74 -9.36 0.46
CA ILE A 3 6.41 -8.66 1.73
C ILE A 3 7.48 -8.82 2.81
N SER A 4 8.23 -9.92 2.80
CA SER A 4 9.34 -10.13 3.74
C SER A 4 10.48 -9.19 3.41
N ALA A 5 10.77 -8.97 2.12
CA ALA A 5 11.75 -7.97 1.68
C ALA A 5 11.30 -6.54 2.05
N LEU A 6 10.01 -6.22 1.84
CA LEU A 6 9.45 -4.90 2.19
C LEU A 6 9.57 -4.60 3.69
N ALA A 7 9.27 -5.58 4.55
CA ALA A 7 9.42 -5.44 6.00
C ALA A 7 10.88 -5.21 6.45
N ASN A 8 11.85 -5.57 5.60
CA ASN A 8 13.28 -5.34 5.82
C ASN A 8 13.80 -4.07 5.09
N GLY A 9 12.90 -3.22 4.59
CA GLY A 9 13.25 -1.97 3.90
C GLY A 9 13.75 -2.16 2.46
N ASN A 10 13.56 -3.33 1.87
CA ASN A 10 13.89 -3.58 0.46
C ASN A 10 12.63 -3.46 -0.42
N TYR A 11 12.57 -2.38 -1.19
CA TYR A 11 11.42 -2.02 -2.03
C TYR A 11 11.55 -2.47 -3.49
N ALA A 12 12.58 -3.24 -3.84
CA ALA A 12 12.81 -3.65 -5.23
C ALA A 12 11.61 -4.37 -5.86
N SER A 13 10.84 -5.14 -5.06
CA SER A 13 9.67 -5.88 -5.57
C SER A 13 8.44 -5.02 -5.88
N VAL A 14 8.43 -3.75 -5.43
CA VAL A 14 7.33 -2.79 -5.67
C VAL A 14 7.74 -1.62 -6.55
N LYS A 15 8.98 -1.59 -7.04
CA LYS A 15 9.45 -0.61 -8.03
C LYS A 15 8.48 -0.52 -9.21
N GLY A 16 8.19 0.71 -9.62
CA GLY A 16 7.24 1.01 -10.71
C GLY A 16 6.27 2.11 -10.33
N THR A 17 5.30 2.33 -11.21
CA THR A 17 4.22 3.30 -10.98
C THR A 17 2.94 2.55 -10.68
N TRP A 18 2.30 2.94 -9.58
CA TRP A 18 1.05 2.38 -9.11
C TRP A 18 -0.03 3.44 -9.25
N GLN A 19 -1.15 3.10 -9.86
CA GLN A 19 -2.25 4.04 -10.12
C GLN A 19 -3.58 3.48 -9.60
N ASP A 20 -4.37 4.34 -8.95
CA ASP A 20 -5.75 4.01 -8.55
C ASP A 20 -6.75 4.32 -9.68
N ALA A 21 -8.02 3.94 -9.46
CA ALA A 21 -9.09 4.17 -10.43
C ALA A 21 -9.38 5.66 -10.72
N SER A 22 -8.93 6.57 -9.85
CA SER A 22 -9.09 8.03 -10.02
C SER A 22 -7.90 8.66 -10.75
N GLY A 23 -6.86 7.89 -11.05
CA GLY A 23 -5.65 8.35 -11.72
C GLY A 23 -4.54 8.83 -10.77
N ASN A 24 -4.74 8.76 -9.45
CA ASN A 24 -3.70 9.11 -8.48
C ASN A 24 -2.53 8.12 -8.57
N GLN A 25 -1.30 8.60 -8.39
CA GLN A 25 -0.11 7.79 -8.58
C GLN A 25 0.78 7.73 -7.34
N LEU A 26 1.32 6.53 -7.09
CA LEU A 26 2.45 6.29 -6.19
C LEU A 26 3.59 5.75 -7.03
N VAL A 27 4.79 6.33 -6.88
CA VAL A 27 5.98 5.90 -7.61
C VAL A 27 6.96 5.31 -6.60
N PHE A 28 7.47 4.13 -6.89
CA PHE A 28 8.47 3.46 -6.06
C PHE A 28 9.76 3.22 -6.83
N ASP A 29 10.89 3.46 -6.18
CA ASP A 29 12.20 3.02 -6.61
C ASP A 29 12.79 1.96 -5.65
N GLU A 30 14.06 1.64 -5.80
CA GLU A 30 14.75 0.65 -4.96
C GLU A 30 14.88 1.07 -3.49
N LYS A 31 14.71 2.37 -3.19
CA LYS A 31 14.80 2.96 -1.85
C LYS A 31 13.44 3.20 -1.21
N GLY A 32 12.35 3.12 -1.97
CA GLY A 32 10.99 3.23 -1.47
C GLY A 32 10.15 4.24 -2.25
N LEU A 33 9.23 4.91 -1.55
CA LEU A 33 8.32 5.89 -2.13
C LEU A 33 9.10 7.11 -2.64
N VAL A 34 8.92 7.44 -3.92
CA VAL A 34 9.49 8.63 -4.57
C VAL A 34 8.47 9.75 -4.50
N SER A 35 8.69 10.71 -3.60
CA SER A 35 7.83 11.88 -3.43
C SER A 35 8.61 13.06 -2.88
N SER A 36 8.21 14.29 -3.24
CA SER A 36 8.78 15.52 -2.69
C SER A 36 8.12 15.96 -1.37
N GLY A 37 6.96 15.39 -1.04
CA GLY A 37 6.15 15.81 0.10
C GLY A 37 5.67 14.67 0.99
N TYR A 38 6.03 13.43 0.67
CA TYR A 38 5.64 12.24 1.44
C TYR A 38 6.84 11.33 1.67
N GLU A 39 6.92 10.77 2.88
CA GLU A 39 7.93 9.80 3.26
C GLU A 39 7.25 8.57 3.86
N LEU A 40 7.69 7.37 3.41
CA LEU A 40 7.25 6.10 3.96
C LEU A 40 8.18 5.68 5.11
N TYR A 41 7.61 5.51 6.32
CA TYR A 41 8.34 5.21 7.55
C TYR A 41 8.57 3.70 7.74
N GLY A 42 8.97 3.01 6.68
CA GLY A 42 9.13 1.55 6.69
C GLY A 42 7.81 0.79 6.56
N ALA A 43 7.91 -0.52 6.50
CA ALA A 43 6.77 -1.42 6.53
C ALA A 43 7.00 -2.56 7.54
N SER A 44 5.92 -3.12 8.08
CA SER A 44 5.93 -4.29 8.96
C SER A 44 4.97 -5.35 8.42
N LEU A 45 5.27 -6.63 8.62
CA LEU A 45 4.33 -7.70 8.29
C LEU A 45 3.04 -7.58 9.12
N THR A 46 1.92 -7.97 8.53
CA THR A 46 0.63 -8.02 9.23
C THR A 46 0.04 -9.43 9.21
N ASP A 47 -1.00 -9.64 10.02
CA ASP A 47 -1.75 -10.89 10.07
C ASP A 47 -2.60 -11.16 8.80
N TYR A 48 -2.69 -10.20 7.88
CA TYR A 48 -3.36 -10.37 6.59
C TYR A 48 -2.48 -11.08 5.54
N GLY A 49 -1.23 -11.39 5.85
CA GLY A 49 -0.27 -11.87 4.86
C GLY A 49 0.19 -10.75 3.91
N THR A 50 0.30 -9.53 4.45
CA THR A 50 0.69 -8.29 3.76
C THR A 50 1.85 -7.63 4.49
N ALA A 51 2.31 -6.48 3.99
CA ALA A 51 3.15 -5.55 4.75
C ALA A 51 2.49 -4.17 4.79
N ALA A 52 2.57 -3.46 5.92
CA ALA A 52 1.91 -2.18 6.15
C ALA A 52 2.88 -1.13 6.68
N GLY A 53 2.66 0.14 6.31
CA GLY A 53 3.45 1.27 6.76
C GLY A 53 2.64 2.55 6.90
N GLY A 54 3.26 3.56 7.51
CA GLY A 54 2.74 4.92 7.56
C GLY A 54 3.46 5.81 6.55
N VAL A 55 2.70 6.59 5.80
CA VAL A 55 3.22 7.67 4.94
C VAL A 55 2.90 9.01 5.58
N TYR A 56 3.92 9.83 5.81
CA TYR A 56 3.79 11.14 6.44
C TYR A 56 4.18 12.25 5.48
N GLY A 57 3.39 13.32 5.45
CA GLY A 57 3.63 14.49 4.59
C GLY A 57 3.63 15.83 5.33
N GLY A 58 4.03 15.84 6.60
CA GLY A 58 4.12 17.08 7.37
C GLY A 58 2.74 17.69 7.66
N GLU A 59 2.60 18.97 7.34
CA GLU A 59 1.34 19.72 7.46
C GLU A 59 0.24 19.21 6.52
N SER A 60 0.61 18.48 5.46
CA SER A 60 -0.35 17.88 4.51
C SER A 60 -1.04 16.63 5.06
N GLY A 61 -0.70 16.22 6.28
CA GLY A 61 -1.18 14.99 6.90
C GLY A 61 -0.46 13.74 6.38
N GLY A 62 -1.03 12.58 6.66
CA GLY A 62 -0.47 11.29 6.28
C GLY A 62 -1.56 10.26 6.00
N PHE A 63 -1.15 9.10 5.52
CA PHE A 63 -2.04 7.99 5.22
C PHE A 63 -1.35 6.66 5.54
N LEU A 64 -2.17 5.62 5.71
CA LEU A 64 -1.71 4.24 5.82
C LEU A 64 -1.50 3.67 4.43
N ILE A 65 -0.46 2.88 4.26
CA ILE A 65 -0.20 2.10 3.05
C ILE A 65 -0.11 0.62 3.39
N GLU A 66 -0.75 -0.21 2.59
CA GLU A 66 -0.66 -1.66 2.64
C GLU A 66 -0.17 -2.22 1.31
N PHE A 67 0.75 -3.16 1.36
CA PHE A 67 1.29 -3.91 0.25
C PHE A 67 0.65 -5.30 0.23
N LEU A 68 -0.22 -5.56 -0.76
CA LEU A 68 -0.98 -6.80 -0.88
C LEU A 68 -0.46 -7.64 -2.07
N PRO A 69 0.23 -8.76 -1.82
CA PRO A 69 0.61 -9.68 -2.87
C PRO A 69 -0.59 -10.25 -3.64
N LYS A 70 -0.34 -10.63 -4.89
CA LYS A 70 -1.25 -11.44 -5.70
C LYS A 70 -1.71 -12.67 -4.91
N GLY A 71 -3.01 -12.92 -4.95
CA GLY A 71 -3.68 -14.05 -4.30
C GLY A 71 -4.11 -13.79 -2.86
N VAL A 72 -3.66 -12.70 -2.23
CA VAL A 72 -4.10 -12.32 -0.88
C VAL A 72 -5.47 -11.64 -0.97
N LYS A 73 -6.46 -12.08 -0.22
CA LYS A 73 -7.75 -11.39 -0.13
C LYS A 73 -7.99 -10.99 1.31
N VAL A 74 -8.28 -9.71 1.55
CA VAL A 74 -8.63 -9.26 2.89
C VAL A 74 -10.10 -9.60 3.11
N ALA A 75 -10.42 -10.22 4.24
CA ALA A 75 -11.79 -10.54 4.59
C ALA A 75 -12.63 -9.27 4.76
N ASP A 76 -13.87 -9.32 4.31
CA ASP A 76 -14.81 -8.21 4.46
C ASP A 76 -15.08 -7.93 5.94
N LYS A 77 -15.26 -6.65 6.26
CA LYS A 77 -15.63 -6.13 7.58
C LYS A 77 -16.85 -5.20 7.44
N GLU A 78 -17.33 -4.66 8.55
CA GLU A 78 -18.49 -3.76 8.58
C GLU A 78 -18.34 -2.56 7.63
N ASN A 79 -17.16 -1.91 7.63
CA ASN A 79 -16.91 -0.68 6.86
C ASN A 79 -15.85 -0.86 5.75
N PHE A 80 -15.51 -2.11 5.42
CA PHE A 80 -14.50 -2.42 4.42
C PHE A 80 -14.91 -3.66 3.63
N THR A 81 -14.84 -3.57 2.31
CA THR A 81 -15.00 -4.72 1.43
C THR A 81 -13.80 -4.76 0.49
N ASP A 82 -13.12 -5.90 0.43
CA ASP A 82 -12.08 -6.07 -0.57
C ASP A 82 -12.75 -6.34 -1.92
N ASN A 83 -13.04 -5.28 -2.68
CA ASN A 83 -13.58 -5.36 -4.05
C ASN A 83 -12.48 -5.35 -5.12
N SER A 84 -11.22 -5.44 -4.71
CA SER A 84 -10.08 -5.36 -5.61
C SER A 84 -9.83 -6.68 -6.38
N ASP A 85 -9.22 -6.59 -7.56
CA ASP A 85 -8.67 -7.73 -8.29
C ASP A 85 -7.47 -8.36 -7.55
N ALA A 86 -7.73 -9.41 -6.76
CA ALA A 86 -6.70 -10.18 -6.06
C ALA A 86 -5.85 -11.05 -7.01
N GLY A 87 -6.16 -11.11 -8.31
CA GLY A 87 -5.32 -11.73 -9.32
C GLY A 87 -4.02 -10.96 -9.60
N GLN A 88 -3.87 -9.78 -9.00
CA GLN A 88 -2.72 -8.88 -9.15
C GLN A 88 -2.14 -8.48 -7.79
N ASP A 89 -0.86 -8.12 -7.79
CA ASP A 89 -0.31 -7.35 -6.67
C ASP A 89 -1.05 -6.00 -6.61
N ARG A 90 -1.33 -5.53 -5.40
CA ARG A 90 -2.05 -4.27 -5.15
C ARG A 90 -1.35 -3.49 -4.05
N ILE A 91 -1.50 -2.18 -4.10
CA ILE A 91 -1.27 -1.32 -2.94
C ILE A 91 -2.63 -0.80 -2.49
N TRP A 92 -2.90 -0.83 -1.19
CA TRP A 92 -4.04 -0.13 -0.61
C TRP A 92 -3.54 1.10 0.12
N THR A 93 -4.26 2.22 0.00
CA THR A 93 -4.06 3.38 0.88
C THR A 93 -5.36 3.75 1.55
N GLY A 94 -5.28 4.15 2.81
CA GLY A 94 -6.43 4.68 3.54
C GLY A 94 -6.01 5.59 4.67
N VAL A 95 -7.00 6.12 5.36
CA VAL A 95 -6.83 6.94 6.57
C VAL A 95 -7.36 6.17 7.77
N GLY A 96 -7.04 6.64 8.98
CA GLY A 96 -7.49 6.04 10.23
C GLY A 96 -6.35 5.45 11.07
N LEU A 97 -6.72 4.67 12.08
CA LEU A 97 -5.77 4.08 13.03
C LEU A 97 -5.21 2.74 12.55
N ASN A 98 -6.02 1.93 11.85
CA ASN A 98 -5.61 0.62 11.35
C ASN A 98 -6.00 0.44 9.88
N SER A 99 -5.23 -0.36 9.15
CA SER A 99 -5.56 -0.75 7.79
C SER A 99 -6.90 -1.49 7.74
N PHE A 100 -7.70 -1.15 6.73
CA PHE A 100 -8.99 -1.80 6.44
C PHE A 100 -10.05 -1.65 7.54
N ASP A 101 -9.96 -0.65 8.42
CA ASP A 101 -11.08 -0.28 9.30
C ASP A 101 -12.14 0.53 8.55
N GLU A 102 -11.73 1.21 7.47
CA GLU A 102 -12.58 1.95 6.55
C GLU A 102 -12.20 1.64 5.10
N GLN A 103 -13.06 2.00 4.15
CA GLN A 103 -12.76 1.87 2.73
C GLN A 103 -11.60 2.78 2.34
N GLY A 104 -10.67 2.24 1.57
CA GLY A 104 -9.57 2.99 0.98
C GLY A 104 -9.49 2.77 -0.52
N SER A 105 -8.39 3.22 -1.11
CA SER A 105 -8.13 3.14 -2.55
C SER A 105 -7.14 2.02 -2.85
N PHE A 106 -7.44 1.23 -3.88
CA PHE A 106 -6.52 0.22 -4.40
C PHE A 106 -5.80 0.76 -5.63
N TYR A 107 -4.49 0.56 -5.66
CA TYR A 107 -3.61 0.92 -6.75
C TYR A 107 -3.08 -0.35 -7.40
N TYR A 108 -2.95 -0.28 -8.72
CA TYR A 108 -2.40 -1.32 -9.57
C TYR A 108 -1.20 -0.79 -10.31
N ARG A 109 -0.26 -1.68 -10.63
CA ARG A 109 0.92 -1.31 -11.39
C ARG A 109 0.55 -0.99 -12.85
N VAL A 110 1.09 0.09 -13.41
CA VAL A 110 0.74 0.60 -14.76
C VAL A 110 1.92 0.74 -15.73
N ASP A 111 3.12 0.36 -15.32
CA ASP A 111 4.32 0.23 -16.17
C ASP A 111 4.39 -1.09 -16.96
#